data_AF-A0A523VWF0-F1
#
_entry.id   AF-A0A523VWF0-F1
#
_cell.length_a   1.000
_cell.length_b   1.000
_cell.length_c   1.000
_cell.angle_alpha   90.00
_cell.angle_beta   90.00
_cell.angle_gamma   90.00
#
_symmetry.space_group_name_H-M   'P 1'
#
loop_
_entity.id
_entity.type
_entity.pdbx_description
1 polymer ?
#
loop_
_entity_poly.entity_id
_entity_poly.type
_entity_poly.pdbx_seq_one_letter_code
_entity_poly.pdbx_strand_id
1 'polypeptide(L)'
;MKGKKLLAAFLLGAVLCFVPALGYGEIPEWTRENKVSYIDYDLLRAMVKYAMRNPNHLIVDLYDVPYGLPRSKITEFPIPKDIDYRNKIFVLVEDRKHRAIFSDKSGIALLDQFKRELEVIYSYIEGVATNMNSDVVAVFYSREGIPLGYFYQGEYHLWENNER
;
A
#
# COMPACT_ATOMS: atom_id res chain seq x y z
N MET A 1 67.10 -33.57 -7.40
CA MET A 1 66.34 -32.32 -7.12
C MET A 1 65.56 -31.74 -8.33
N LYS A 2 65.38 -32.46 -9.46
CA LYS A 2 64.70 -31.92 -10.66
C LYS A 2 63.17 -32.03 -10.66
N GLY A 3 62.58 -32.92 -9.85
CA GLY A 3 61.12 -33.13 -9.80
C GLY A 3 60.31 -32.08 -9.02
N LYS A 4 60.93 -31.32 -8.12
CA LYS A 4 60.23 -30.32 -7.29
C LYS A 4 59.91 -29.01 -8.03
N LYS A 5 60.64 -28.70 -9.11
CA LYS A 5 60.41 -27.47 -9.91
C LYS A 5 59.23 -27.60 -10.87
N LEU A 6 58.95 -28.81 -11.36
CA LEU A 6 57.82 -29.09 -12.24
C LEU A 6 56.47 -29.02 -11.50
N LEU A 7 56.43 -29.47 -10.25
CA LEU A 7 55.21 -29.43 -9.44
C LEU A 7 54.79 -28.00 -9.10
N ALA A 8 55.75 -27.12 -8.80
CA ALA A 8 55.49 -25.71 -8.50
C ALA A 8 54.96 -24.95 -9.73
N ALA A 9 55.45 -25.25 -10.93
CA ALA A 9 54.95 -24.65 -12.17
C ALA A 9 53.52 -25.10 -12.51
N PHE A 10 53.19 -26.36 -12.25
CA PHE A 10 51.84 -26.89 -12.48
C PHE A 10 50.80 -26.31 -11.50
N LEU A 11 51.18 -26.09 -10.24
CA LEU A 11 50.32 -25.46 -9.23
C LEU A 11 50.07 -23.96 -9.52
N LEU A 12 51.06 -23.24 -10.04
CA LEU A 12 50.90 -21.83 -10.45
C LEU A 12 50.01 -21.67 -11.69
N GLY A 13 50.07 -22.61 -12.64
CA GLY A 13 49.20 -22.60 -13.82
C GLY A 13 47.73 -22.85 -13.49
N ALA A 14 47.44 -23.72 -12.52
CA ALA A 14 46.07 -24.02 -12.12
C ALA A 14 45.39 -22.84 -11.39
N VAL A 15 46.13 -22.05 -10.60
CA VAL A 15 45.55 -20.91 -9.87
C VAL A 15 45.18 -19.74 -10.80
N LEU A 16 45.90 -19.57 -11.91
CA LEU A 16 45.59 -18.52 -12.91
C LEU A 16 44.42 -18.87 -13.84
N CYS A 17 44.03 -20.14 -13.94
CA CYS A 17 42.82 -20.55 -14.66
C CYS A 17 41.52 -20.38 -13.85
N PHE A 18 41.63 -20.02 -12.57
CA PHE A 18 40.49 -19.70 -11.68
C PHE A 18 40.45 -18.22 -11.30
N VAL A 19 40.97 -17.32 -12.15
CA VAL A 19 40.43 -15.97 -12.16
C VAL A 19 39.01 -16.14 -12.70
N PRO A 20 37.94 -15.93 -11.91
CA PRO A 20 36.63 -15.82 -12.50
C PRO A 20 36.79 -14.68 -13.49
N ALA A 21 36.64 -14.98 -14.79
CA ALA A 21 36.37 -13.93 -15.76
C ALA A 21 35.34 -13.02 -15.09
N LEU A 22 35.60 -11.71 -15.11
CA LEU A 22 34.64 -10.67 -14.78
C LEU A 22 33.38 -10.91 -15.64
N GLY A 23 32.58 -11.88 -15.24
CA GLY A 23 31.17 -11.93 -15.52
C GLY A 23 30.68 -10.70 -14.80
N TYR A 24 30.48 -9.64 -15.59
CA TYR A 24 29.40 -8.73 -15.33
C TYR A 24 28.22 -9.63 -14.98
N GLY A 25 27.99 -9.83 -13.68
CA GLY A 25 26.85 -10.56 -13.20
C GLY A 25 25.68 -9.86 -13.84
N GLU A 26 25.07 -10.51 -14.82
CA GLU A 26 23.82 -10.04 -15.38
C GLU A 26 22.88 -9.97 -14.18
N ILE A 27 22.70 -8.76 -13.66
CA ILE A 27 21.77 -8.48 -12.59
C ILE A 27 20.45 -8.99 -13.13
N PRO A 28 19.88 -10.04 -12.52
CA PRO A 28 18.67 -10.64 -13.04
C PRO A 28 17.61 -9.56 -13.25
N GLU A 29 16.80 -9.64 -14.30
CA GLU A 29 15.87 -8.55 -14.62
C GLU A 29 14.89 -8.24 -13.48
N TRP A 30 14.67 -9.16 -12.54
CA TRP A 30 13.91 -8.95 -11.30
C TRP A 30 14.59 -8.06 -10.25
N THR A 31 15.90 -7.79 -10.36
CA THR A 31 16.64 -6.79 -9.58
C THR A 31 16.74 -5.43 -10.29
N ARG A 32 16.18 -5.27 -11.50
CA ARG A 32 15.71 -3.95 -11.91
C ARG A 32 14.53 -3.61 -11.02
N GLU A 33 14.86 -3.06 -9.86
CA GLU A 33 13.92 -2.41 -8.95
C GLU A 33 12.95 -1.60 -9.83
N ASN A 34 11.68 -2.00 -9.82
CA ASN A 34 10.63 -1.02 -10.05
C ASN A 34 10.91 0.07 -9.04
N LYS A 35 11.44 1.21 -9.50
CA LYS A 35 11.57 2.41 -8.69
C LYS A 35 10.22 2.60 -8.03
N VAL A 36 10.14 2.27 -6.74
CA VAL A 36 8.96 2.55 -5.92
C VAL A 36 8.70 4.03 -6.12
N SER A 37 7.49 4.39 -6.54
CA SER A 37 7.22 5.80 -6.78
C SER A 37 7.42 6.57 -5.48
N TYR A 38 7.87 7.82 -5.56
CA TYR A 38 8.01 8.66 -4.36
C TYR A 38 6.69 8.75 -3.58
N ILE A 39 5.56 8.71 -4.29
CA ILE A 39 4.22 8.69 -3.72
C ILE A 39 3.99 7.42 -2.90
N ASP A 40 4.28 6.23 -3.44
CA ASP A 40 4.13 4.97 -2.71
C ASP A 40 4.95 4.95 -1.42
N TYR A 41 6.17 5.49 -1.47
CA TYR A 41 7.02 5.61 -0.30
C TYR A 41 6.44 6.55 0.76
N ASP A 42 5.93 7.72 0.37
CA ASP A 42 5.34 8.67 1.30
C ASP A 42 3.99 8.19 1.87
N LEU A 43 3.18 7.49 1.08
CA LEU A 43 1.97 6.82 1.55
C LEU A 43 2.28 5.71 2.55
N LEU A 44 3.26 4.85 2.28
CA LEU A 44 3.71 3.83 3.23
C LEU A 44 4.20 4.48 4.53
N ARG A 45 4.99 5.54 4.43
CA ARG A 45 5.46 6.31 5.59
C ARG A 45 4.29 6.91 6.39
N ALA A 46 3.27 7.45 5.72
CA ALA A 46 2.08 7.98 6.37
C ALA A 46 1.30 6.90 7.11
N MET A 47 1.09 5.75 6.47
CA MET A 47 0.42 4.57 7.05
C MET A 47 1.14 4.09 8.33
N VAL A 48 2.48 3.97 8.28
CA VAL A 48 3.29 3.59 9.45
C VAL A 48 3.15 4.61 10.58
N LYS A 49 3.25 5.91 10.28
CA LYS A 49 3.09 6.98 11.28
C LYS A 49 1.70 6.95 11.95
N TYR A 50 0.64 6.74 11.15
CA TYR A 50 -0.71 6.60 11.66
C TYR A 50 -0.82 5.38 12.59
N ALA A 51 -0.34 4.21 12.16
CA ALA A 51 -0.39 2.99 12.95
C ALA A 51 0.41 3.11 14.27
N MET A 52 1.55 3.79 14.25
CA MET A 52 2.35 4.02 15.47
C MET A 52 1.64 4.92 16.48
N ARG A 53 0.92 5.94 16.03
CA ARG A 53 0.17 6.86 16.91
C ARG A 53 -1.18 6.29 17.34
N ASN A 54 -1.76 5.39 16.54
CA ASN A 54 -3.09 4.82 16.74
C ASN A 54 -3.10 3.27 16.71
N PRO A 55 -2.24 2.58 17.49
CA PRO A 55 -1.96 1.15 17.32
C PRO A 55 -3.18 0.22 17.48
N ASN A 56 -4.21 0.68 18.20
CA ASN A 56 -5.42 -0.09 18.50
C ASN A 56 -6.69 0.63 18.03
N HIS A 57 -6.61 1.45 16.98
CA HIS A 57 -7.75 2.23 16.48
C HIS A 57 -8.38 1.59 15.25
N LEU A 58 -7.95 1.98 14.05
CA LEU A 58 -8.43 1.44 12.77
C LEU A 58 -7.26 0.80 12.01
N ILE A 59 -7.58 -0.13 11.12
CA ILE A 59 -6.66 -0.57 10.07
C ILE A 59 -6.84 0.39 8.91
N VAL A 60 -5.73 0.95 8.43
CA VAL A 60 -5.73 1.92 7.33
C VAL A 60 -4.73 1.46 6.30
N ASP A 61 -5.19 1.26 5.07
CA ASP A 61 -4.32 1.01 3.91
C ASP A 61 -4.46 2.15 2.91
N LEU A 62 -3.32 2.54 2.32
CA LEU A 62 -3.20 3.67 1.41
C LEU A 62 -2.59 3.20 0.10
N TYR A 63 -3.21 3.59 -1.02
CA TYR A 63 -2.74 3.23 -2.36
C TYR A 63 -2.73 4.46 -3.25
N ASP A 64 -1.63 4.65 -4.00
CA ASP A 64 -1.66 5.51 -5.17
C ASP A 64 -2.24 4.72 -6.34
N VAL A 65 -3.16 5.33 -7.07
CA VAL A 65 -3.82 4.71 -8.22
C VAL A 65 -3.54 5.56 -9.48
N PRO A 66 -2.28 5.59 -9.96
CA PRO A 66 -1.89 6.52 -11.02
C PRO A 66 -2.52 6.18 -12.39
N TYR A 67 -2.95 4.93 -12.62
CA TYR A 67 -3.53 4.52 -13.91
C TYR A 67 -4.79 3.64 -13.79
N GLY A 68 -5.43 3.68 -12.63
CA GLY A 68 -6.39 2.63 -12.22
C GLY A 68 -5.63 1.44 -11.64
N LEU A 69 -6.19 0.81 -10.61
CA LEU A 69 -5.63 -0.46 -10.13
C LEU A 69 -5.75 -1.49 -11.29
N PRO A 70 -4.98 -2.58 -11.27
CA PRO A 70 -5.30 -3.72 -12.11
C PRO A 70 -6.77 -4.10 -11.87
N ARG A 71 -7.54 -4.33 -12.92
CA ARG A 71 -8.99 -4.64 -12.83
C ARG A 71 -9.28 -5.79 -11.85
N SER A 72 -8.32 -6.68 -11.63
CA SER A 72 -8.34 -7.77 -10.65
C SER A 72 -8.35 -7.32 -9.18
N LYS A 73 -7.78 -6.16 -8.85
CA LYS A 73 -7.87 -5.55 -7.50
C LYS A 73 -9.09 -4.63 -7.36
N ILE A 74 -9.56 -3.99 -8.44
CA ILE A 74 -10.79 -3.19 -8.40
C ILE A 74 -12.03 -4.03 -8.12
N THR A 75 -12.07 -5.27 -8.62
CA THR A 75 -13.18 -6.19 -8.32
C THR A 75 -13.26 -6.58 -6.84
N GLU A 76 -12.23 -6.30 -6.04
CA GLU A 76 -12.23 -6.55 -4.59
C GLU A 76 -12.88 -5.38 -3.82
N PHE A 77 -12.95 -4.18 -4.41
CA PHE A 77 -13.54 -3.01 -3.76
C PHE A 77 -14.97 -2.79 -4.23
N PRO A 78 -15.96 -2.68 -3.32
CA PRO A 78 -17.37 -2.53 -3.63
C PRO A 78 -17.71 -1.10 -4.08
N ILE A 79 -16.82 -0.43 -4.82
CA ILE A 79 -17.00 0.95 -5.28
C ILE A 79 -18.07 0.98 -6.39
N PRO A 80 -19.04 1.91 -6.34
CA PRO A 80 -19.91 2.20 -7.48
C PRO A 80 -19.15 2.38 -8.79
N LYS A 81 -19.70 1.82 -9.89
CA LYS A 81 -19.02 1.77 -11.20
C LYS A 81 -18.76 3.14 -11.83
N ASP A 82 -19.47 4.15 -11.36
CA ASP A 82 -19.45 5.54 -11.79
C ASP A 82 -18.40 6.39 -11.07
N ILE A 83 -17.73 5.86 -10.05
CA ILE A 83 -16.68 6.57 -9.32
C ILE A 83 -15.35 6.48 -10.09
N ASP A 84 -14.83 7.64 -10.49
CA ASP A 84 -13.48 7.75 -11.05
C ASP A 84 -12.45 7.90 -9.93
N TYR A 85 -11.67 6.85 -9.71
CA TYR A 85 -10.58 6.80 -8.74
C TYR A 85 -9.19 6.96 -9.39
N ARG A 86 -9.10 7.29 -10.68
CA ARG A 86 -7.80 7.51 -11.35
C ARG A 86 -7.12 8.76 -10.79
N ASN A 87 -5.80 8.67 -10.58
CA ASN A 87 -4.99 9.75 -9.99
C ASN A 87 -5.51 10.22 -8.62
N LYS A 88 -6.11 9.31 -7.86
CA LYS A 88 -6.55 9.56 -6.49
C LYS A 88 -5.84 8.61 -5.54
N ILE A 89 -5.70 9.05 -4.30
CA ILE A 89 -5.25 8.24 -3.19
C ILE A 89 -6.46 7.45 -2.71
N PHE A 90 -6.34 6.13 -2.77
CA PHE A 90 -7.37 5.23 -2.28
C PHE A 90 -7.08 4.87 -0.83
N VAL A 91 -8.07 5.07 0.04
CA VAL A 91 -7.96 4.88 1.48
C VAL A 91 -8.94 3.80 1.91
N LEU A 92 -8.42 2.69 2.39
CA LEU A 92 -9.23 1.65 3.03
C LEU A 92 -9.19 1.86 4.53
N VAL A 93 -10.36 1.84 5.16
CA VAL A 93 -10.49 2.03 6.60
C VAL A 93 -11.35 0.91 7.16
N GLU A 94 -10.78 0.08 8.03
CA GLU A 94 -11.47 -1.07 8.63
C GLU A 94 -11.41 -1.02 10.15
N ASP A 95 -12.52 -1.38 10.80
CA ASP A 95 -12.54 -1.66 12.23
C ASP A 95 -11.55 -2.80 12.57
N ARG A 96 -10.83 -2.67 13.69
CA ARG A 96 -10.08 -3.80 14.22
C ARG A 96 -11.02 -4.85 14.81
N LYS A 97 -10.64 -6.13 14.72
CA LYS A 97 -11.40 -7.26 15.28
C LYS A 97 -11.89 -7.07 16.73
N HIS A 98 -11.12 -6.37 17.56
CA HIS A 98 -11.41 -6.15 18.99
C HIS A 98 -11.98 -4.76 19.31
N ARG A 99 -12.28 -3.92 18.32
CA ARG A 99 -12.78 -2.56 18.52
C ARG A 99 -13.75 -2.16 17.41
N ALA A 100 -15.03 -2.04 17.76
CA ALA A 100 -16.10 -1.67 16.86
C ALA A 100 -16.31 -0.14 16.86
N ILE A 101 -15.44 0.61 16.17
CA ILE A 101 -15.58 2.07 16.08
C ILE A 101 -16.76 2.41 15.16
N PHE A 102 -16.92 1.67 14.07
CA PHE A 102 -18.02 1.82 13.12
C PHE A 102 -19.17 0.88 13.41
N SER A 103 -18.86 -0.38 13.73
CA SER A 103 -19.85 -1.47 13.72
C SER A 103 -21.02 -1.30 14.71
N ASP A 104 -20.85 -0.46 15.75
CA ASP A 104 -21.89 -0.17 16.76
C ASP A 104 -22.71 1.10 16.45
N LYS A 105 -22.47 1.74 15.29
CA LYS A 105 -23.12 3.00 14.88
C LYS A 105 -23.97 2.79 13.62
N SER A 106 -24.95 3.67 13.43
CA SER A 106 -25.78 3.68 12.22
C SER A 106 -26.17 5.10 11.81
N GLY A 107 -26.58 5.26 10.55
CA GLY A 107 -27.10 6.52 10.00
C GLY A 107 -26.14 7.70 10.22
N ILE A 108 -26.68 8.80 10.74
CA ILE A 108 -25.94 10.06 10.96
C ILE A 108 -24.74 9.86 11.88
N ALA A 109 -24.88 9.07 12.95
CA ALA A 109 -23.78 8.85 13.90
C ALA A 109 -22.59 8.12 13.26
N LEU A 110 -22.87 7.26 12.27
CA LEU A 110 -21.83 6.56 11.50
C LEU A 110 -21.13 7.51 10.52
N LEU A 111 -21.88 8.33 9.79
CA LEU A 111 -21.33 9.36 8.89
C LEU A 111 -20.43 10.35 9.64
N ASP A 112 -20.88 10.81 10.81
CA ASP A 112 -20.10 11.67 11.70
C ASP A 112 -18.78 11.03 12.14
N GLN A 113 -18.77 9.70 12.33
CA GLN A 113 -17.56 8.96 12.65
C GLN A 113 -16.64 8.88 11.43
N PHE A 114 -17.16 8.53 10.24
CA PHE A 114 -16.38 8.49 9.01
C PHE A 114 -15.68 9.81 8.74
N LYS A 115 -16.38 10.93 8.94
CA LYS A 115 -15.81 12.26 8.77
C LYS A 115 -14.61 12.50 9.68
N ARG A 116 -14.81 12.28 10.99
CA ARG A 116 -13.74 12.48 11.98
C ARG A 116 -12.52 11.62 11.70
N GLU A 117 -12.72 10.35 11.35
CA GLU A 117 -11.62 9.42 11.10
C GLU A 117 -10.88 9.77 9.81
N LEU A 118 -11.59 10.15 8.74
CA LEU A 118 -10.94 10.52 7.49
C LEU A 118 -10.15 11.82 7.62
N GLU A 119 -10.64 12.81 8.37
CA GLU A 119 -9.89 14.06 8.67
C GLU A 119 -8.58 13.75 9.42
N VAL A 120 -8.62 12.84 10.40
CA VAL A 120 -7.42 12.40 11.11
C VAL A 120 -6.46 11.70 10.16
N ILE A 121 -6.92 10.75 9.35
CA ILE A 121 -6.07 10.04 8.37
C ILE A 121 -5.48 11.02 7.34
N TYR A 122 -6.30 11.96 6.85
CA TYR A 122 -5.88 12.97 5.86
C TYR A 122 -4.68 13.78 6.35
N SER A 123 -4.65 14.16 7.63
CA SER A 123 -3.52 14.87 8.23
C SER A 123 -2.16 14.14 8.12
N TYR A 124 -2.15 12.82 7.91
CA TYR A 124 -0.93 12.04 7.68
C TYR A 124 -0.48 12.03 6.23
N ILE A 125 -1.40 12.28 5.29
CA ILE A 125 -1.18 12.26 3.84
C ILE A 125 -1.23 13.64 3.19
N GLU A 126 -1.43 14.72 3.94
CA GLU A 126 -1.39 16.12 3.45
C GLU A 126 -0.10 16.48 2.70
N GLY A 127 1.01 15.79 2.97
CA GLY A 127 2.26 15.95 2.20
C GLY A 127 2.20 15.39 0.78
N VAL A 128 1.18 14.59 0.46
CA VAL A 128 0.98 13.87 -0.81
C VAL A 128 -0.32 14.29 -1.49
N ALA A 129 -1.38 14.59 -0.73
CA ALA A 129 -2.66 15.09 -1.23
C ALA A 129 -2.87 16.57 -0.88
N THR A 130 -3.17 17.38 -1.89
CA THR A 130 -3.40 18.81 -1.75
C THR A 130 -4.82 19.16 -1.30
N ASN A 131 -5.80 18.33 -1.63
CA ASN A 131 -7.19 18.56 -1.29
C ASN A 131 -7.92 17.22 -1.10
N MET A 132 -8.40 16.97 0.13
CA MET A 132 -9.11 15.74 0.47
C MET A 132 -10.28 15.46 -0.48
N ASN A 133 -11.08 16.47 -0.84
CA ASN A 133 -12.29 16.29 -1.64
C ASN A 133 -11.99 15.85 -3.07
N SER A 134 -10.90 16.33 -3.67
CA SER A 134 -10.52 15.97 -5.03
C SER A 134 -9.56 14.80 -5.11
N ASP A 135 -8.69 14.63 -4.12
CA ASP A 135 -7.52 13.75 -4.24
C ASP A 135 -7.75 12.40 -3.55
N VAL A 136 -8.76 12.28 -2.69
CA VAL A 136 -9.00 11.08 -1.89
C VAL A 136 -10.31 10.39 -2.28
N VAL A 137 -10.26 9.06 -2.35
CA VAL A 137 -11.44 8.19 -2.28
C VAL A 137 -11.24 7.28 -1.09
N ALA A 138 -12.22 7.20 -0.20
CA ALA A 138 -12.14 6.33 0.96
C ALA A 138 -13.28 5.32 0.99
N VAL A 139 -13.01 4.12 1.47
CA VAL A 139 -14.03 3.09 1.73
C VAL A 139 -13.89 2.62 3.18
N PHE A 140 -15.02 2.60 3.87
CA PHE A 140 -15.12 2.23 5.28
C PHE A 140 -15.76 0.86 5.41
N TYR A 141 -15.14 -0.02 6.19
CA TYR A 141 -15.55 -1.40 6.41
C TYR A 141 -15.82 -1.69 7.88
N SER A 142 -16.80 -2.54 8.14
CA SER A 142 -16.96 -3.18 9.45
C SER A 142 -15.82 -4.16 9.72
N ARG A 143 -15.69 -4.62 10.96
CA ARG A 143 -14.68 -5.64 11.35
C ARG A 143 -14.89 -7.00 10.68
N GLU A 144 -16.06 -7.22 10.09
CA GLU A 144 -16.39 -8.41 9.30
C GLU A 144 -16.04 -8.25 7.82
N GLY A 145 -15.39 -7.14 7.44
CA GLY A 145 -15.05 -6.83 6.05
C GLY A 145 -16.25 -6.41 5.21
N ILE A 146 -17.33 -5.93 5.84
CA ILE A 146 -18.55 -5.49 5.13
C ILE A 146 -18.45 -3.99 4.85
N PRO A 147 -18.62 -3.55 3.60
CA PRO A 147 -18.59 -2.12 3.28
C PRO A 147 -19.78 -1.40 3.92
N LEU A 148 -19.48 -0.28 4.59
CA LEU A 148 -20.45 0.51 5.36
C LEU A 148 -20.73 1.88 4.73
N GLY A 149 -19.70 2.52 4.19
CA GLY A 149 -19.85 3.73 3.38
C GLY A 149 -18.58 4.13 2.67
N TYR A 150 -18.66 5.13 1.81
CA TYR A 150 -17.51 5.67 1.09
C TYR A 150 -17.51 7.19 1.08
N PHE A 151 -16.34 7.75 0.82
CA PHE A 151 -16.12 9.16 0.60
C PHE A 151 -15.67 9.41 -0.85
N TYR A 152 -16.35 10.32 -1.53
CA TYR A 152 -16.00 10.73 -2.89
C TYR A 152 -16.41 12.18 -3.14
N GLN A 153 -15.54 12.98 -3.75
CA GLN A 153 -15.83 14.36 -4.15
C GLN A 153 -16.32 15.28 -3.02
N GLY A 154 -15.88 15.03 -1.78
CA GLY A 154 -16.29 15.81 -0.60
C GLY A 154 -17.59 15.33 0.05
N GLU A 155 -18.20 14.27 -0.47
CA GLU A 155 -19.44 13.70 0.06
C GLU A 155 -19.21 12.33 0.68
N TYR A 156 -19.99 12.03 1.73
CA TYR A 156 -20.01 10.73 2.39
C TYR A 156 -21.32 10.03 2.05
N HIS A 157 -21.22 8.77 1.67
CA HIS A 157 -22.36 7.96 1.28
C HIS A 157 -22.36 6.68 2.13
N LEU A 158 -23.51 6.36 2.73
CA LEU A 158 -23.70 5.04 3.33
C LEU A 158 -24.06 4.05 2.23
N TRP A 159 -23.60 2.81 2.35
CA TRP A 159 -24.22 1.75 1.56
C TRP A 159 -25.64 1.54 2.09
N GLU A 160 -26.61 1.47 1.18
CA GLU A 160 -27.92 0.95 1.53
C GLU A 160 -27.72 -0.46 2.05
N ASN A 161 -28.14 -0.71 3.29
CA ASN A 161 -28.16 -2.05 3.83
C ASN A 161 -28.93 -2.92 2.83
N ASN A 162 -28.25 -3.84 2.13
CA ASN A 162 -28.93 -5.04 1.67
C ASN A 162 -29.48 -5.66 2.95
N GLU A 163 -30.78 -5.55 3.14
CA GLU A 163 -31.55 -5.92 4.33
C GLU A 163 -30.91 -7.15 5.02
N ARG A 164 -30.42 -6.95 6.24
CA ARG A 164 -30.06 -8.04 7.14
C ARG A 164 -31.29 -8.56 7.84
#